data_AF-A0AAN7EH21-F1
#
_entry.id   AF-A0AAN7EH21-F1
#
_cell.length_a   1.000
_cell.length_b   1.000
_cell.length_c   1.000
_cell.angle_alpha   90.00
_cell.angle_beta   90.00
_cell.angle_gamma   90.00
#
_symmetry.space_group_name_H-M   'P 1'
#
loop_
_entity.id
_entity.type
_entity.pdbx_description
1 polymer ?
#
loop_
_entity_poly.entity_id
_entity_poly.type
_entity_poly.pdbx_seq_one_letter_code
_entity_poly.pdbx_strand_id
1 'polypeptide(L)'
;MRIWLGNTEELLNTSEVDCTPFFLLKEVITADSIPVSVLSLSMPAKSLHKMLLAVGKGSGSFELWNCDISGRKFDKIGSFDAHYHAVTDLAWAFDGCSLYSCSQDNFVRCWILRGSSLHEVPFPSNTPRLRSSTDVPDIFISCMGLAVSPGNLVLVMVRNLDLELLDSMYQKKAQKAVVEFFWIGGQQQDLLSKASPLVDVVEFPAFPEKELAYWESNILWSLKQYEHLDKPLVLWDIIAALLAFKQTTSKFVEHVLLKWLLSSYIGYNVDLSAEKILPLVSIRLSKINSRKLHLLNIICRRVMLSELKADQVNSEVQNLEVSHGAEGEQVTMWTELLRCSERELRERLVGFGFSAFLSLKSHSTITASQPGYWYPVGLAQLEHWVALNHERVQDQLKVLSSEVGRHEKRLEYSEHEVAEECSYCSASVPFESPEVGFCRGAESDSGTGQSHRLPRCAVSMQVCPTTPLWFCICCNRWGSRLAPETLFSMSEYPLDFKSSTESSVLEVPSKPLCPFCGLLLQRRQPDFLLSASPV
;
A
#
# COMPACT_ATOMS: atom_id res chain seq x y z
N MET A 1 -9.54 -22.02 27.43
CA MET A 1 -9.41 -20.75 26.69
C MET A 1 -10.54 -19.80 27.06
N ARG A 2 -10.23 -18.54 27.36
CA ARG A 2 -11.20 -17.50 27.72
C ARG A 2 -11.07 -16.29 26.80
N ILE A 3 -12.19 -15.70 26.42
CA ILE A 3 -12.28 -14.49 25.61
C ILE A 3 -12.78 -13.37 26.50
N TRP A 4 -12.05 -12.26 26.51
CA TRP A 4 -12.34 -11.07 27.30
C TRP A 4 -12.64 -9.91 26.37
N LEU A 5 -13.64 -9.10 26.73
CA LEU A 5 -13.96 -7.85 26.06
C LEU A 5 -13.40 -6.71 26.90
N GLY A 6 -12.62 -5.81 26.30
CA GLY A 6 -12.03 -4.67 27.00
C GLY A 6 -12.39 -3.33 26.35
N ASN A 7 -12.56 -2.29 27.16
CA ASN A 7 -12.72 -0.91 26.68
C ASN A 7 -11.35 -0.22 26.66
N THR A 8 -10.89 0.17 25.47
CA THR A 8 -9.59 0.82 25.29
C THR A 8 -9.53 2.24 25.85
N GLU A 9 -10.63 2.98 25.87
CA GLU A 9 -10.67 4.34 26.44
C GLU A 9 -10.57 4.30 27.97
N GLU A 10 -11.28 3.37 28.60
CA GLU A 10 -11.16 3.12 30.04
C GLU A 10 -9.76 2.60 30.40
N LEU A 11 -9.15 1.75 29.56
CA LEU A 11 -7.78 1.28 29.76
C LEU A 11 -6.75 2.41 29.72
N LEU A 12 -6.94 3.42 28.88
CA LEU A 12 -6.04 4.58 28.78
C LEU A 12 -6.27 5.61 29.91
N ASN A 13 -7.50 5.68 30.44
CA ASN A 13 -7.91 6.65 31.46
C ASN A 13 -7.81 6.11 32.91
N THR A 14 -7.49 4.83 33.11
CA THR A 14 -7.43 4.20 34.44
C THR A 14 -6.10 4.52 35.14
N SER A 15 -6.15 5.40 36.15
CA SER A 15 -5.06 5.67 37.08
C SER A 15 -5.15 4.87 38.39
N GLU A 16 -6.27 4.18 38.63
CA GLU A 16 -6.57 3.45 39.86
C GLU A 16 -6.49 1.92 39.68
N VAL A 17 -6.02 1.25 40.72
CA VAL A 17 -5.67 -0.19 40.75
C VAL A 17 -6.90 -1.12 40.72
N ASP A 18 -8.12 -0.62 40.97
CA ASP A 18 -9.31 -1.44 41.22
C ASP A 18 -10.38 -1.45 40.10
N CYS A 19 -10.18 -0.72 39.00
CA CYS A 19 -11.07 -0.78 37.84
C CYS A 19 -10.49 -1.75 36.81
N THR A 20 -11.02 -2.98 36.71
CA THR A 20 -10.64 -3.91 35.63
C THR A 20 -11.49 -3.61 34.38
N PRO A 21 -10.95 -2.99 33.31
CA PRO A 21 -11.73 -2.61 32.12
C PRO A 21 -12.02 -3.80 31.21
N PHE A 22 -11.95 -5.03 31.74
CA PHE A 22 -12.09 -6.29 31.01
C PHE A 22 -13.23 -7.12 31.60
N PHE A 23 -14.13 -7.54 30.74
CA PHE A 23 -15.25 -8.42 31.10
C PHE A 23 -15.08 -9.76 30.40
N LEU A 24 -15.21 -10.87 31.13
CA LEU A 24 -15.19 -12.19 30.54
C LEU A 24 -16.40 -12.34 29.61
N LEU A 25 -16.14 -12.42 28.30
CA LEU A 25 -17.18 -12.59 27.29
C LEU A 25 -17.63 -14.04 27.22
N LYS A 26 -16.66 -14.98 27.17
CA LYS A 26 -16.94 -16.42 27.09
C LYS A 26 -15.72 -17.27 27.47
N GLU A 27 -15.96 -18.38 28.15
CA GLU A 27 -15.04 -19.51 28.19
C GLU A 27 -15.39 -20.48 27.05
N VAL A 28 -14.52 -20.57 26.04
CA VAL A 28 -14.78 -21.31 24.79
C VAL A 28 -14.33 -22.76 24.88
N ILE A 29 -13.19 -22.99 25.55
CA ILE A 29 -12.65 -24.32 25.80
C ILE A 29 -12.46 -24.45 27.29
N THR A 30 -13.24 -25.33 27.93
CA THR A 30 -13.02 -25.79 29.30
C THR A 30 -11.84 -26.76 29.31
N ALA A 31 -11.18 -26.95 30.47
CA ALA A 31 -9.94 -27.71 30.61
C ALA A 31 -9.98 -29.04 29.83
N ASP A 32 -9.38 -29.03 28.63
CA ASP A 32 -9.30 -30.17 27.73
C ASP A 32 -8.00 -30.92 28.05
N SER A 33 -8.01 -32.24 27.89
CA SER A 33 -6.84 -33.08 28.22
C SER A 33 -5.66 -32.84 27.26
N ILE A 34 -5.94 -32.30 26.07
CA ILE A 34 -4.98 -32.06 25.02
C ILE A 34 -4.58 -30.58 25.04
N PRO A 35 -3.27 -30.26 25.08
CA PRO A 35 -2.81 -28.88 25.10
C PRO A 35 -3.16 -28.14 23.80
N VAL A 36 -3.61 -26.90 23.93
CA VAL A 36 -3.74 -25.96 22.82
C VAL A 36 -2.35 -25.49 22.43
N SER A 37 -2.00 -25.62 21.16
CA SER A 37 -0.70 -25.22 20.61
C SER A 37 -0.74 -23.85 19.94
N VAL A 38 -1.84 -23.51 19.26
CA VAL A 38 -1.98 -22.25 18.52
C VAL A 38 -3.42 -21.77 18.43
N LEU A 39 -3.60 -20.46 18.29
CA LEU A 39 -4.89 -19.80 18.10
C LEU A 39 -4.82 -18.88 16.87
N SER A 40 -5.87 -18.87 16.06
CA SER A 40 -5.97 -17.99 14.90
C SER A 40 -7.34 -17.37 14.80
N LEU A 41 -7.38 -16.07 14.53
CA LEU A 41 -8.58 -15.25 14.53
C LEU A 41 -8.79 -14.58 13.17
N SER A 42 -10.04 -14.51 12.72
CA SER A 42 -10.44 -13.68 11.59
C SER A 42 -11.75 -12.96 11.86
N MET A 43 -11.80 -11.69 11.48
CA MET A 43 -12.99 -10.83 11.52
C MET A 43 -13.37 -10.48 10.09
N PRO A 44 -14.30 -11.23 9.45
CA PRO A 44 -14.69 -10.98 8.08
C PRO A 44 -15.25 -9.57 7.91
N ALA A 45 -14.76 -8.80 6.92
CA ALA A 45 -15.14 -7.40 6.72
C ALA A 45 -16.66 -7.16 6.57
N LYS A 46 -17.40 -8.17 6.09
CA LYS A 46 -18.87 -8.12 5.92
C LYS A 46 -19.65 -8.20 7.23
N SER A 47 -19.02 -8.57 8.35
CA SER A 47 -19.70 -8.73 9.64
C SER A 47 -18.82 -8.28 10.79
N LEU A 48 -19.08 -7.07 11.28
CA LEU A 48 -18.32 -6.44 12.38
C LEU A 48 -18.44 -7.16 13.72
N HIS A 49 -19.41 -8.07 13.86
CA HIS A 49 -19.67 -8.78 15.12
C HIS A 49 -19.40 -10.28 15.02
N LYS A 50 -19.05 -10.78 13.83
CA LYS A 50 -18.74 -12.19 13.62
C LYS A 50 -17.24 -12.40 13.65
N MET A 51 -16.82 -13.35 14.45
CA MET A 51 -15.43 -13.72 14.65
C MET A 51 -15.28 -15.22 14.39
N LEU A 52 -14.35 -15.56 13.50
CA LEU A 52 -13.95 -16.94 13.27
C LEU A 52 -12.71 -17.23 14.10
N LEU A 53 -12.79 -18.27 14.93
CA LEU A 53 -11.71 -18.68 15.81
C LEU A 53 -11.32 -20.13 15.49
N ALA A 54 -10.07 -20.33 15.12
CA ALA A 54 -9.47 -21.64 14.95
C ALA A 54 -8.49 -21.93 16.11
N VAL A 55 -8.55 -23.14 16.66
CA VAL A 55 -7.76 -23.57 17.81
C VAL A 55 -7.01 -24.85 17.46
N GLY A 56 -5.71 -24.76 17.25
CA GLY A 56 -4.84 -25.90 16.99
C GLY A 56 -4.45 -26.62 18.29
N LYS A 57 -4.37 -27.95 18.23
CA LYS A 57 -4.03 -28.80 19.37
C LYS A 57 -2.73 -29.57 19.15
N GLY A 58 -2.11 -29.95 20.26
CA GLY A 58 -0.93 -30.83 20.29
C GLY A 58 -1.18 -32.24 19.73
N SER A 59 -2.43 -32.66 19.61
CA SER A 59 -2.83 -33.93 18.99
C SER A 59 -2.77 -33.91 17.46
N GLY A 60 -2.57 -32.74 16.84
CA GLY A 60 -2.66 -32.57 15.38
C GLY A 60 -4.06 -32.27 14.86
N SER A 61 -5.05 -32.23 15.73
CA SER A 61 -6.40 -31.74 15.39
C SER A 61 -6.54 -30.24 15.64
N PHE A 62 -7.54 -29.62 15.03
CA PHE A 62 -7.95 -28.27 15.37
C PHE A 62 -9.47 -28.16 15.49
N GLU A 63 -9.92 -27.19 16.27
CA GLU A 63 -11.33 -26.84 16.40
C GLU A 63 -11.63 -25.52 15.70
N LEU A 64 -12.83 -25.44 15.12
CA LEU A 64 -13.30 -24.23 14.49
C LEU A 64 -14.57 -23.73 15.20
N TRP A 65 -14.59 -22.43 15.47
CA TRP A 65 -15.66 -21.76 16.18
C TRP A 65 -16.14 -20.54 15.39
N ASN A 66 -17.46 -20.37 15.34
CA ASN A 66 -18.12 -19.19 14.85
C ASN A 66 -18.70 -18.42 16.04
N CYS A 67 -18.21 -17.20 16.25
CA CYS A 67 -18.54 -16.40 17.41
C CYS A 67 -19.24 -15.12 16.99
N ASP A 68 -20.50 -14.96 17.37
CA ASP A 68 -21.22 -13.69 17.30
C ASP A 68 -21.02 -12.94 18.62
N ILE A 69 -20.19 -11.90 18.59
CA ILE A 69 -19.84 -11.07 19.73
C ILE A 69 -21.07 -10.29 20.22
N SER A 70 -21.92 -9.82 19.31
CA SER A 70 -23.10 -9.02 19.64
C SER A 70 -24.19 -9.85 20.32
N GLY A 71 -24.48 -11.03 19.75
CA GLY A 71 -25.41 -11.99 20.31
C GLY A 71 -24.85 -12.87 21.43
N ARG A 72 -23.55 -12.71 21.77
CA ARG A 72 -22.78 -13.57 22.69
C ARG A 72 -22.96 -15.07 22.39
N LYS A 73 -23.06 -15.41 21.10
CA LYS A 73 -23.30 -16.78 20.63
C LYS A 73 -21.99 -17.38 20.12
N PHE A 74 -21.62 -18.54 20.64
CA PHE A 74 -20.36 -19.20 20.33
C PHE A 74 -20.65 -20.62 19.88
N ASP A 75 -20.74 -20.81 18.56
CA ASP A 75 -21.10 -22.08 17.95
C ASP A 75 -19.83 -22.81 17.49
N LYS A 76 -19.61 -24.02 17.99
CA LYS A 76 -18.56 -24.90 17.47
C LYS A 76 -18.98 -25.39 16.09
N ILE A 77 -18.20 -25.07 15.06
CA ILE A 77 -18.41 -25.58 13.71
C ILE A 77 -17.99 -27.05 13.63
N GLY A 78 -16.84 -27.41 14.22
CA GLY A 78 -16.35 -28.78 14.20
C GLY A 78 -15.00 -28.96 14.87
N SER A 79 -14.56 -30.22 14.91
CA SER A 79 -13.21 -30.65 15.25
C SER A 79 -12.67 -31.43 14.06
N PHE A 80 -11.45 -31.15 13.64
CA PHE A 80 -10.87 -31.67 12.41
C PHE A 80 -9.51 -32.30 12.71
N ASP A 81 -9.37 -33.60 12.43
CA ASP A 81 -8.11 -34.33 12.56
C ASP A 81 -7.25 -34.06 11.33
N ALA A 82 -6.50 -32.97 11.40
CA ALA A 82 -5.78 -32.41 10.28
C ALA A 82 -4.38 -33.00 10.11
N HIS A 83 -3.68 -33.30 11.19
CA HIS A 83 -2.26 -33.64 11.17
C HIS A 83 -1.96 -34.81 12.09
N TYR A 84 -0.85 -35.51 11.81
CA TYR A 84 -0.39 -36.62 12.66
C TYR A 84 0.38 -36.15 13.90
N HIS A 85 0.93 -34.94 13.84
CA HIS A 85 1.64 -34.29 14.93
C HIS A 85 1.05 -32.91 15.23
N ALA A 86 1.52 -32.30 16.32
CA ALA A 86 1.00 -31.03 16.82
C ALA A 86 0.83 -29.98 15.72
N VAL A 87 -0.34 -29.34 15.68
CA VAL A 87 -0.58 -28.19 14.81
C VAL A 87 0.27 -27.03 15.31
N THR A 88 1.23 -26.59 14.50
CA THR A 88 2.17 -25.52 14.90
C THR A 88 1.63 -24.14 14.58
N ASP A 89 0.81 -24.02 13.53
CA ASP A 89 0.21 -22.74 13.16
C ASP A 89 -1.07 -22.88 12.35
N LEU A 90 -1.89 -21.82 12.41
CA LEU A 90 -3.16 -21.68 11.69
C LEU A 90 -3.26 -20.25 11.13
N ALA A 91 -3.53 -20.11 9.83
CA ALA A 91 -3.62 -18.81 9.19
C ALA A 91 -4.91 -18.67 8.36
N TRP A 92 -5.73 -17.67 8.70
CA TRP A 92 -6.90 -17.31 7.91
C TRP A 92 -6.53 -16.46 6.70
N ALA A 93 -7.25 -16.65 5.60
CA ALA A 93 -7.16 -15.83 4.40
C ALA A 93 -8.56 -15.51 3.85
N PHE A 94 -8.61 -14.50 2.97
CA PHE A 94 -9.79 -14.14 2.18
C PHE A 94 -11.06 -13.92 3.03
N ASP A 95 -10.96 -13.04 4.02
CA ASP A 95 -12.04 -12.75 4.99
C ASP A 95 -12.61 -14.02 5.67
N GLY A 96 -11.74 -15.00 5.94
CA GLY A 96 -12.12 -16.24 6.63
C GLY A 96 -12.73 -17.30 5.72
N CYS A 97 -12.68 -17.14 4.39
CA CYS A 97 -13.12 -18.17 3.45
C CYS A 97 -12.12 -19.33 3.34
N SER A 98 -10.84 -19.08 3.64
CA SER A 98 -9.79 -20.10 3.61
C SER A 98 -9.02 -20.12 4.93
N LEU A 99 -8.70 -21.32 5.39
CA LEU A 99 -7.84 -21.57 6.55
C LEU A 99 -6.67 -22.45 6.08
N TYR A 100 -5.46 -22.12 6.52
CA TYR A 100 -4.27 -22.93 6.31
C TYR A 100 -3.79 -23.48 7.65
N SER A 101 -3.44 -24.76 7.69
CA SER A 101 -2.87 -25.40 8.88
C SER A 101 -1.50 -25.97 8.56
N CYS A 102 -0.56 -25.85 9.50
CA CYS A 102 0.72 -26.53 9.43
C CYS A 102 1.02 -27.30 10.70
N SER A 103 1.94 -28.26 10.59
CA SER A 103 2.29 -29.13 11.70
C SER A 103 3.75 -29.53 11.71
N GLN A 104 4.17 -30.05 12.86
CA GLN A 104 5.41 -30.79 13.03
C GLN A 104 5.51 -32.02 12.12
N ASP A 105 4.39 -32.49 11.54
CA ASP A 105 4.39 -33.54 10.52
C ASP A 105 4.94 -33.10 9.17
N ASN A 106 5.42 -31.85 9.07
CA ASN A 106 6.05 -31.26 7.89
C ASN A 106 5.07 -30.96 6.73
N PHE A 107 3.78 -31.18 6.94
CA PHE A 107 2.75 -30.89 5.95
C PHE A 107 1.99 -29.61 6.26
N VAL A 108 1.48 -29.02 5.18
CA VAL A 108 0.54 -27.91 5.24
C VAL A 108 -0.70 -28.30 4.48
N ARG A 109 -1.86 -27.99 5.06
CA ARG A 109 -3.16 -28.28 4.48
C ARG A 109 -3.94 -27.00 4.25
N CYS A 110 -4.76 -27.01 3.20
CA CYS A 110 -5.64 -25.91 2.84
C CYS A 110 -7.10 -26.34 3.06
N TRP A 111 -7.86 -25.44 3.66
CA TRP A 111 -9.24 -25.66 4.02
C TRP A 111 -10.11 -24.53 3.49
N ILE A 112 -11.25 -24.84 2.88
CA ILE A 112 -12.26 -23.85 2.48
C ILE A 112 -13.46 -23.96 3.41
N LEU A 113 -13.84 -22.82 4.00
CA LEU A 113 -15.04 -22.69 4.83
C LEU A 113 -16.24 -22.28 3.96
N ARG A 114 -17.25 -23.14 3.87
CA ARG A 114 -18.51 -22.89 3.16
C ARG A 114 -19.67 -22.95 4.13
N GLY A 115 -20.23 -21.79 4.46
CA GLY A 115 -21.29 -21.70 5.49
C GLY A 115 -20.76 -22.18 6.85
N SER A 116 -21.21 -23.35 7.29
CA SER A 116 -20.78 -24.01 8.53
C SER A 116 -20.06 -25.34 8.29
N SER A 117 -19.52 -25.59 7.09
CA SER A 117 -18.74 -26.78 6.78
C SER A 117 -17.34 -26.40 6.29
N LEU A 118 -16.34 -27.15 6.73
CA LEU A 118 -14.95 -26.97 6.34
C LEU A 118 -14.53 -28.16 5.47
N HIS A 119 -13.90 -27.87 4.33
CA HIS A 119 -13.47 -28.89 3.36
C HIS A 119 -11.98 -28.76 3.07
N GLU A 120 -11.25 -29.87 3.15
CA GLU A 120 -9.86 -29.92 2.69
C GLU A 120 -9.80 -29.83 1.16
N VAL A 121 -8.89 -29.01 0.65
CA VAL A 121 -8.66 -28.82 -0.79
C VAL A 121 -7.18 -28.82 -1.12
N PRO A 122 -6.79 -29.24 -2.34
CA PRO A 122 -5.40 -29.14 -2.77
C PRO A 122 -4.98 -27.68 -2.95
N PHE A 123 -3.68 -27.44 -2.82
CA PHE A 123 -3.06 -26.17 -3.19
C PHE A 123 -3.16 -25.92 -4.71
N PRO A 124 -3.17 -24.65 -5.15
CA PRO A 124 -3.07 -24.32 -6.57
C PRO A 124 -1.80 -24.94 -7.17
N SER A 125 -1.95 -25.56 -8.33
CA SER A 125 -0.86 -26.33 -8.95
C SER A 125 0.11 -25.45 -9.74
N ASN A 126 -0.34 -24.29 -10.23
CA ASN A 126 0.43 -23.45 -11.12
C ASN A 126 0.88 -22.16 -10.42
N THR A 127 2.16 -21.85 -10.54
CA THR A 127 2.77 -20.65 -9.96
C THR A 127 3.11 -19.64 -11.07
N PRO A 128 2.77 -18.34 -10.91
CA PRO A 128 3.00 -17.33 -11.95
C PRO A 128 4.47 -17.15 -12.35
N ARG A 129 5.40 -17.61 -11.50
CA ARG A 129 6.79 -17.87 -11.88
C ARG A 129 6.99 -19.36 -12.04
N LEU A 130 7.51 -19.78 -13.20
CA LEU A 130 8.09 -21.11 -13.36
C LEU A 130 9.12 -21.31 -12.25
N ARG A 131 9.00 -22.38 -11.46
CA ARG A 131 10.00 -22.70 -10.44
C ARG A 131 11.38 -22.73 -11.09
N SER A 132 12.35 -22.05 -10.47
CA SER A 132 13.63 -22.72 -10.28
C SER A 132 13.32 -23.95 -9.44
N SER A 133 13.25 -25.13 -10.07
CA SER A 133 13.27 -26.40 -9.37
C SER A 133 14.63 -26.50 -8.68
N THR A 134 14.73 -25.91 -7.50
CA THR A 134 15.51 -26.59 -6.48
C THR A 134 14.48 -27.48 -5.83
N ASP A 135 14.45 -28.74 -6.27
CA ASP A 135 14.03 -29.82 -5.39
C ASP A 135 14.91 -29.65 -4.16
N VAL A 136 14.39 -28.94 -3.16
CA VAL A 136 15.04 -28.95 -1.85
C VAL A 136 14.89 -30.40 -1.41
N PRO A 137 15.99 -31.10 -1.11
CA PRO A 137 15.90 -32.51 -0.72
C PRO A 137 15.04 -32.63 0.53
N ASP A 138 14.72 -33.86 0.94
CA ASP A 138 13.99 -34.23 2.17
C ASP A 138 14.70 -33.80 3.49
N ILE A 139 15.33 -32.63 3.52
CA ILE A 139 16.02 -31.98 4.64
C ILE A 139 15.03 -31.28 5.57
N PHE A 140 13.72 -31.26 5.27
CA PHE A 140 12.74 -30.60 6.14
C PHE A 140 12.16 -31.57 7.14
N ILE A 141 12.28 -31.25 8.43
CA ILE A 141 11.74 -32.09 9.51
C ILE A 141 10.34 -31.62 9.93
N SER A 142 10.12 -30.31 10.03
CA SER A 142 8.90 -29.77 10.63
C SER A 142 8.56 -28.38 10.11
N CYS A 143 7.27 -28.09 9.99
CA CYS A 143 6.81 -26.71 9.84
C CYS A 143 6.74 -26.04 11.22
N MET A 144 7.19 -24.79 11.30
CA MET A 144 7.24 -24.01 12.54
C MET A 144 6.18 -22.91 12.57
N GLY A 145 5.75 -22.41 11.41
CA GLY A 145 4.85 -21.26 11.33
C GLY A 145 4.35 -20.98 9.92
N LEU A 146 3.22 -20.28 9.85
CA LEU A 146 2.57 -19.82 8.63
C LEU A 146 2.20 -18.35 8.73
N ALA A 147 2.31 -17.63 7.63
CA ALA A 147 1.77 -16.29 7.50
C ALA A 147 1.17 -16.08 6.11
N VAL A 148 0.02 -15.43 6.06
CA VAL A 148 -0.61 -15.04 4.79
C VAL A 148 -0.20 -13.61 4.47
N SER A 149 0.11 -13.36 3.20
CA SER A 149 0.47 -12.02 2.73
C SER A 149 -0.70 -11.04 2.89
N PRO A 150 -0.45 -9.73 3.01
CA PRO A 150 -1.52 -8.76 3.27
C PRO A 150 -2.65 -8.72 2.22
N GLY A 151 -2.35 -9.00 0.94
CA GLY A 151 -3.33 -9.17 -0.12
C GLY A 151 -3.85 -10.61 -0.26
N ASN A 152 -3.49 -11.54 0.62
CA ASN A 152 -3.87 -12.95 0.57
C ASN A 152 -3.48 -13.69 -0.72
N LEU A 153 -2.47 -13.25 -1.47
CA LEU A 153 -2.04 -13.94 -2.69
C LEU A 153 -0.87 -14.91 -2.47
N VAL A 154 -0.19 -14.81 -1.33
CA VAL A 154 0.96 -15.64 -0.98
C VAL A 154 0.81 -16.18 0.44
N LEU A 155 1.13 -17.46 0.61
CA LEU A 155 1.32 -18.10 1.90
C LEU A 155 2.82 -18.28 2.12
N VAL A 156 3.31 -17.85 3.28
CA VAL A 156 4.68 -18.05 3.71
C VAL A 156 4.72 -19.14 4.76
N MET A 157 5.67 -20.06 4.63
CA MET A 157 5.91 -21.13 5.58
C MET A 157 7.33 -21.05 6.11
N VAL A 158 7.50 -21.25 7.41
CA VAL A 158 8.82 -21.40 8.04
C VAL A 158 9.06 -22.87 8.36
N ARG A 159 10.13 -23.44 7.82
CA ARG A 159 10.50 -24.84 8.01
C ARG A 159 11.82 -24.97 8.74
N ASN A 160 11.89 -25.98 9.60
CA ASN A 160 13.13 -26.37 10.23
C ASN A 160 13.90 -27.36 9.33
N LEU A 161 15.23 -27.26 9.37
CA LEU A 161 16.12 -28.13 8.62
C LEU A 161 16.60 -29.28 9.49
N ASP A 162 16.81 -30.43 8.87
CA ASP A 162 17.51 -31.56 9.45
C ASP A 162 18.99 -31.25 9.57
N LEU A 163 19.40 -30.91 10.80
CA LEU A 163 20.78 -30.58 11.13
C LEU A 163 21.75 -31.76 10.99
N GLU A 164 21.25 -32.99 10.83
CA GLU A 164 22.06 -34.19 10.54
C GLU A 164 22.36 -34.32 9.04
N LEU A 165 21.48 -33.79 8.19
CA LEU A 165 21.63 -33.78 6.73
C LEU A 165 22.40 -32.55 6.21
N LEU A 166 22.63 -31.54 7.06
CA LEU A 166 23.38 -30.33 6.72
C LEU A 166 24.89 -30.48 6.93
N ASP A 167 25.69 -29.79 6.10
CA ASP A 167 27.13 -29.67 6.34
C ASP A 167 27.43 -29.02 7.69
N SER A 168 28.16 -29.74 8.55
CA SER A 168 28.43 -29.35 9.93
C SER A 168 29.30 -28.10 10.08
N MET A 169 30.15 -27.78 9.10
CA MET A 169 31.09 -26.66 9.16
C MET A 169 30.46 -25.37 8.63
N TYR A 170 29.67 -25.46 7.56
CA TYR A 170 29.14 -24.29 6.84
C TYR A 170 27.64 -24.06 7.07
N GLN A 171 26.82 -25.10 6.93
CA GLN A 171 25.36 -24.95 6.88
C GLN A 171 24.73 -24.98 8.28
N LYS A 172 25.11 -25.96 9.11
CA LYS A 172 24.55 -26.16 10.47
C LYS A 172 24.72 -24.95 11.41
N LYS A 173 25.76 -24.13 11.20
CA LYS A 173 26.02 -22.93 12.01
C LYS A 173 25.27 -21.69 11.55
N ALA A 174 24.95 -21.60 10.25
CA ALA A 174 24.41 -20.39 9.63
C ALA A 174 22.92 -20.51 9.29
N GLN A 175 22.45 -21.69 8.88
CA GLN A 175 21.07 -21.93 8.47
C GLN A 175 20.23 -22.36 9.68
N LYS A 176 19.29 -21.50 10.09
CA LYS A 176 18.41 -21.78 11.25
C LYS A 176 17.00 -22.24 10.84
N ALA A 177 16.52 -21.78 9.69
CA ALA A 177 15.22 -22.12 9.13
C ALA A 177 15.19 -21.75 7.65
N VAL A 178 14.28 -22.34 6.90
CA VAL A 178 13.96 -21.96 5.52
C VAL A 178 12.60 -21.30 5.49
N VAL A 179 12.50 -20.22 4.71
CA VAL A 179 11.23 -19.54 4.44
C VAL A 179 10.80 -19.88 3.02
N GLU A 180 9.70 -20.60 2.89
CA GLU A 180 9.12 -20.99 1.59
C GLU A 180 7.89 -20.14 1.29
N PHE A 181 7.76 -19.72 0.02
CA PHE A 181 6.64 -18.90 -0.46
C PHE A 181 5.78 -19.73 -1.43
N PHE A 182 4.48 -19.77 -1.18
CA PHE A 182 3.50 -20.47 -1.99
C PHE A 182 2.48 -19.48 -2.53
N TRP A 183 2.23 -19.51 -3.82
CA TRP A 183 1.16 -18.72 -4.41
C TRP A 183 -0.20 -19.34 -4.08
N ILE A 184 -1.08 -18.55 -3.47
CA ILE A 184 -2.45 -18.95 -3.15
C ILE A 184 -3.49 -18.10 -3.88
N GLY A 185 -3.06 -17.17 -4.74
CA GLY A 185 -3.98 -16.35 -5.54
C GLY A 185 -4.79 -17.13 -6.56
N GLY A 186 -4.39 -18.35 -6.93
CA GLY A 186 -5.20 -19.28 -7.75
C GLY A 186 -6.24 -20.08 -6.97
N GLN A 187 -6.37 -19.86 -5.65
CA GLN A 187 -7.28 -20.62 -4.80
C GLN A 187 -8.75 -20.30 -5.10
N GLN A 188 -9.57 -21.33 -5.34
CA GLN A 188 -11.01 -21.19 -5.45
C GLN A 188 -11.63 -20.81 -4.10
N GLN A 189 -12.47 -19.78 -4.06
CA GLN A 189 -13.09 -19.27 -2.81
C GLN A 189 -14.62 -19.43 -2.73
N ASP A 190 -15.30 -19.80 -3.82
CA ASP A 190 -16.75 -20.02 -3.86
C ASP A 190 -17.62 -18.87 -3.27
N LEU A 191 -17.26 -17.63 -3.59
CA LEU A 191 -18.10 -16.46 -3.34
C LEU A 191 -18.89 -16.09 -4.62
N LEU A 192 -19.86 -16.93 -5.02
CA LEU A 192 -20.97 -16.57 -5.92
C LEU A 192 -20.63 -15.77 -7.20
N SER A 193 -19.42 -15.82 -7.73
CA SER A 193 -19.14 -15.30 -9.06
C SER A 193 -19.46 -16.41 -10.05
N LYS A 194 -20.61 -16.31 -10.73
CA LYS A 194 -20.70 -16.85 -12.09
C LYS A 194 -19.48 -16.27 -12.81
N ALA A 195 -18.45 -17.08 -13.03
CA ALA A 195 -17.34 -16.68 -13.86
C ALA A 195 -17.97 -16.25 -15.18
N SER A 196 -17.89 -14.95 -15.50
CA SER A 196 -18.04 -14.55 -16.89
C SER A 196 -16.95 -15.34 -17.62
N PRO A 197 -17.28 -16.10 -18.68
CA PRO A 197 -16.23 -16.71 -19.48
C PRO A 197 -15.24 -15.59 -19.85
N LEU A 198 -13.95 -15.83 -19.59
CA LEU A 198 -12.90 -14.96 -20.11
C LEU A 198 -13.04 -15.01 -21.63
N VAL A 199 -13.71 -14.01 -22.21
CA VAL A 199 -13.78 -13.88 -23.66
C VAL A 199 -12.38 -13.44 -24.11
N ASP A 200 -11.79 -14.22 -25.01
CA ASP A 200 -10.49 -14.03 -25.65
C ASP A 200 -9.22 -14.24 -24.80
N VAL A 201 -9.19 -15.25 -23.91
CA VAL A 201 -7.89 -15.75 -23.43
C VAL A 201 -7.29 -16.72 -24.44
N VAL A 202 -6.25 -16.22 -25.10
CA VAL A 202 -5.18 -16.96 -25.77
C VAL A 202 -4.83 -18.22 -24.96
N GLU A 203 -4.87 -19.39 -25.61
CA GLU A 203 -4.46 -20.67 -25.01
C GLU A 203 -3.15 -20.49 -24.22
N PHE A 204 -3.22 -20.63 -22.89
CA PHE A 204 -2.05 -20.55 -22.03
C PHE A 204 -1.66 -21.96 -21.59
N PRO A 205 -0.57 -22.55 -22.10
CA PRO A 205 -0.26 -23.97 -21.86
C PRO A 205 0.00 -24.30 -20.38
N ALA A 206 0.39 -23.29 -19.57
CA ALA A 206 0.82 -23.48 -18.19
C ALA A 206 -0.23 -23.14 -17.12
N PHE A 207 -1.44 -22.66 -17.48
CA PHE A 207 -2.53 -22.42 -16.53
C PHE A 207 -3.87 -22.82 -17.14
N PRO A 208 -4.69 -23.63 -16.45
CA PRO A 208 -6.08 -23.83 -16.80
C PRO A 208 -6.86 -22.51 -16.74
N GLU A 209 -7.78 -22.28 -17.68
CA GLU A 209 -8.64 -21.08 -17.72
C GLU A 209 -9.36 -20.80 -16.38
N LYS A 210 -9.80 -21.88 -15.70
CA LYS A 210 -10.45 -21.78 -14.39
C LYS A 210 -9.53 -21.17 -13.32
N GLU A 211 -8.25 -21.52 -13.34
CA GLU A 211 -7.29 -20.99 -12.36
C GLU A 211 -6.97 -19.52 -12.65
N LEU A 212 -6.88 -19.12 -13.92
CA LEU A 212 -6.75 -17.71 -14.30
C LEU A 212 -7.96 -16.88 -13.84
N ALA A 213 -9.17 -17.42 -13.93
CA ALA A 213 -10.36 -16.76 -13.41
C ALA A 213 -10.33 -16.57 -11.88
N TYR A 214 -9.75 -17.53 -11.14
CA TYR A 214 -9.53 -17.38 -9.69
C TYR A 214 -8.47 -16.33 -9.40
N TRP A 215 -7.35 -16.31 -10.14
CA TRP A 215 -6.34 -15.27 -10.03
C TRP A 215 -6.90 -13.87 -10.27
N GLU A 216 -7.66 -13.68 -11.35
CA GLU A 216 -8.35 -12.43 -11.64
C GLU A 216 -9.25 -12.03 -10.47
N SER A 217 -10.13 -12.92 -10.03
CA SER A 217 -11.10 -12.64 -8.95
C SER A 217 -10.40 -12.28 -7.64
N ASN A 218 -9.33 -13.00 -7.30
CA ASN A 218 -8.60 -12.82 -6.04
C ASN A 218 -7.75 -11.56 -6.07
N ILE A 219 -7.11 -11.21 -7.19
CA ILE A 219 -6.40 -9.94 -7.34
C ILE A 219 -7.37 -8.76 -7.21
N LEU A 220 -8.53 -8.81 -7.89
CA LEU A 220 -9.56 -7.76 -7.80
C LEU A 220 -10.10 -7.62 -6.37
N TRP A 221 -10.38 -8.75 -5.71
CA TRP A 221 -10.80 -8.75 -4.31
C TRP A 221 -9.73 -8.09 -3.43
N SER A 222 -8.46 -8.43 -3.63
CA SER A 222 -7.34 -7.90 -2.84
C SER A 222 -7.14 -6.41 -3.02
N LEU A 223 -7.21 -5.91 -4.26
CA LEU A 223 -7.13 -4.47 -4.57
C LEU A 223 -8.26 -3.70 -3.87
N LYS A 224 -9.47 -4.26 -3.87
CA LYS A 224 -10.62 -3.65 -3.18
C LYS A 224 -10.38 -3.51 -1.67
N GLN A 225 -9.68 -4.46 -1.05
CA GLN A 225 -9.37 -4.38 0.39
C GLN A 225 -8.50 -3.15 0.73
N TYR A 226 -7.59 -2.74 -0.16
CA TYR A 226 -6.71 -1.59 0.06
C TYR A 226 -7.37 -0.23 -0.18
N GLU A 227 -8.61 -0.22 -0.69
CA GLU A 227 -9.42 1.00 -0.76
C GLU A 227 -9.89 1.46 0.63
N HIS A 228 -9.90 0.58 1.64
CA HIS A 228 -10.18 0.93 3.03
C HIS A 228 -9.01 1.71 3.66
N LEU A 229 -9.32 2.82 4.33
CA LEU A 229 -8.33 3.73 4.91
C LEU A 229 -7.52 3.11 6.07
N ASP A 230 -8.13 2.19 6.82
CA ASP A 230 -7.51 1.57 8.00
C ASP A 230 -6.40 0.56 7.64
N LYS A 231 -6.41 0.04 6.42
CA LYS A 231 -5.38 -0.91 5.99
C LYS A 231 -4.13 -0.16 5.54
N PRO A 232 -2.91 -0.53 5.96
CA PRO A 232 -1.69 0.03 5.38
C PRO A 232 -1.52 -0.43 3.91
N LEU A 233 -0.92 0.39 3.06
CA LEU A 233 -0.65 0.04 1.65
C LEU A 233 0.56 -0.90 1.54
N VAL A 234 0.33 -2.21 1.74
CA VAL A 234 1.37 -3.25 1.65
C VAL A 234 1.08 -4.20 0.50
N LEU A 235 1.36 -3.74 -0.73
CA LEU A 235 0.93 -4.37 -1.99
C LEU A 235 1.96 -5.32 -2.63
N TRP A 236 2.98 -5.77 -1.90
CA TRP A 236 4.13 -6.46 -2.50
C TRP A 236 3.73 -7.77 -3.21
N ASP A 237 2.75 -8.48 -2.67
CA ASP A 237 2.26 -9.75 -3.18
C ASP A 237 1.45 -9.57 -4.48
N ILE A 238 0.57 -8.57 -4.51
CA ILE A 238 -0.16 -8.17 -5.73
C ILE A 238 0.80 -7.71 -6.82
N ILE A 239 1.75 -6.84 -6.49
CA ILE A 239 2.75 -6.35 -7.45
C ILE A 239 3.60 -7.51 -7.98
N ALA A 240 4.06 -8.41 -7.10
CA ALA A 240 4.86 -9.56 -7.49
C ALA A 240 4.08 -10.53 -8.39
N ALA A 241 2.80 -10.78 -8.09
CA ALA A 241 1.92 -11.60 -8.92
C ALA A 241 1.71 -10.97 -10.30
N LEU A 242 1.34 -9.68 -10.35
CA LEU A 242 1.12 -8.97 -11.60
C LEU A 242 2.40 -8.89 -12.44
N LEU A 243 3.57 -8.66 -11.83
CA LEU A 243 4.84 -8.67 -12.55
C LEU A 243 5.20 -10.05 -13.09
N ALA A 244 4.95 -11.11 -12.33
CA ALA A 244 5.16 -12.48 -12.79
C ALA A 244 4.25 -12.80 -14.00
N PHE A 245 2.97 -12.46 -13.91
CA PHE A 245 2.05 -12.59 -15.04
C PHE A 245 2.40 -11.65 -16.21
N LYS A 246 2.99 -10.48 -15.97
CA LYS A 246 3.40 -9.57 -17.05
C LYS A 246 4.49 -10.19 -17.91
N GLN A 247 5.43 -10.91 -17.29
CA GLN A 247 6.51 -11.60 -17.98
C GLN A 247 6.01 -12.77 -18.85
N THR A 248 4.94 -13.46 -18.43
CA THR A 248 4.41 -14.61 -19.14
C THR A 248 3.26 -14.26 -20.09
N THR A 249 2.40 -13.33 -19.69
CA THR A 249 1.09 -13.02 -20.29
C THR A 249 0.67 -11.56 -20.02
N SER A 250 1.33 -10.59 -20.66
CA SER A 250 1.03 -9.16 -20.49
C SER A 250 -0.47 -8.80 -20.67
N LYS A 251 -1.16 -9.46 -21.62
CA LYS A 251 -2.61 -9.26 -21.87
C LYS A 251 -3.49 -9.59 -20.66
N PHE A 252 -3.13 -10.60 -19.87
CA PHE A 252 -3.89 -10.96 -18.67
C PHE A 252 -3.79 -9.86 -17.61
N VAL A 253 -2.58 -9.31 -17.41
CA VAL A 253 -2.34 -8.20 -16.49
C VAL A 253 -3.13 -6.97 -16.91
N GLU A 254 -3.10 -6.63 -18.20
CA GLU A 254 -3.88 -5.54 -18.74
C GLU A 254 -5.38 -5.73 -18.50
N HIS A 255 -5.93 -6.91 -18.83
CA HIS A 255 -7.33 -7.24 -18.61
C HIS A 255 -7.76 -7.05 -17.14
N VAL A 256 -6.99 -7.61 -16.20
CA VAL A 256 -7.27 -7.51 -14.76
C VAL A 256 -7.28 -6.04 -14.32
N LEU A 257 -6.30 -5.25 -14.77
CA LEU A 257 -6.18 -3.84 -14.39
C LEU A 257 -7.26 -2.97 -15.02
N LEU A 258 -7.61 -3.19 -16.29
CA LEU A 258 -8.72 -2.47 -16.94
C LEU A 258 -10.05 -2.78 -16.27
N LYS A 259 -10.29 -4.04 -15.89
CA LYS A 259 -11.48 -4.45 -15.14
C LYS A 259 -11.51 -3.83 -13.74
N TRP A 260 -10.37 -3.77 -13.05
CA TRP A 260 -10.23 -3.04 -11.79
C TRP A 260 -10.62 -1.57 -11.97
N LEU A 261 -10.05 -0.88 -12.96
CA LEU A 261 -10.35 0.53 -13.24
C LEU A 261 -11.84 0.75 -13.53
N LEU A 262 -12.44 -0.08 -14.38
CA LEU A 262 -13.88 -0.01 -14.69
C LEU A 262 -14.74 -0.16 -13.43
N SER A 263 -14.44 -1.16 -12.60
CA SER A 263 -15.19 -1.44 -11.38
C SER A 263 -15.00 -0.36 -10.29
N SER A 264 -13.79 0.17 -10.14
CA SER A 264 -13.44 1.10 -9.06
C SER A 264 -13.70 2.57 -9.39
N TYR A 265 -13.70 2.97 -10.67
CA TYR A 265 -13.77 4.39 -11.11
C TYR A 265 -15.01 4.72 -11.94
N ILE A 266 -15.56 3.75 -12.67
CA ILE A 266 -16.64 4.00 -13.63
C ILE A 266 -17.97 3.39 -13.15
N GLY A 267 -17.93 2.24 -12.48
CA GLY A 267 -19.10 1.56 -11.92
C GLY A 267 -19.89 0.71 -12.92
N TYR A 268 -19.34 0.46 -14.12
CA TYR A 268 -19.92 -0.39 -15.15
C TYR A 268 -19.00 -1.58 -15.44
N ASN A 269 -19.60 -2.71 -15.85
CA ASN A 269 -18.87 -3.90 -16.27
C ASN A 269 -19.14 -4.09 -17.77
N VAL A 270 -18.39 -3.36 -18.60
CA VAL A 270 -18.45 -3.48 -20.06
C VAL A 270 -17.03 -3.72 -20.55
N ASP A 271 -16.84 -4.75 -21.37
CA ASP A 271 -15.54 -5.03 -21.97
C ASP A 271 -15.22 -3.94 -23.00
N LEU A 272 -14.31 -3.04 -22.63
CA LEU A 272 -13.83 -1.93 -23.45
C LEU A 272 -12.32 -2.06 -23.61
N SER A 273 -11.78 -1.57 -24.72
CA SER A 273 -10.33 -1.49 -24.93
C SER A 273 -9.68 -0.43 -24.02
N ALA A 274 -8.38 -0.57 -23.75
CA ALA A 274 -7.60 0.42 -22.99
C ALA A 274 -7.78 1.84 -23.56
N GLU A 275 -7.76 1.98 -24.88
CA GLU A 275 -7.99 3.23 -25.65
C GLU A 275 -9.25 4.00 -25.22
N LYS A 276 -10.30 3.27 -24.81
CA LYS A 276 -11.55 3.87 -24.35
C LYS A 276 -11.55 4.07 -22.84
N ILE A 277 -11.04 3.10 -22.08
CA ILE A 277 -11.12 3.11 -20.61
C ILE A 277 -10.21 4.18 -20.01
N LEU A 278 -8.93 4.24 -20.42
CA LEU A 278 -7.96 5.09 -19.74
C LEU A 278 -8.32 6.59 -19.84
N PRO A 279 -8.75 7.14 -21.00
CA PRO A 279 -9.22 8.52 -21.06
C PRO A 279 -10.49 8.78 -20.23
N LEU A 280 -11.42 7.83 -20.19
CA LEU A 280 -12.64 7.94 -19.37
C LEU A 280 -12.31 8.00 -17.87
N VAL A 281 -11.32 7.22 -17.43
CA VAL A 281 -10.82 7.25 -16.05
C VAL A 281 -10.14 8.58 -15.77
N SER A 282 -9.27 9.08 -16.67
CA SER A 282 -8.57 10.35 -16.50
C SER A 282 -9.50 11.54 -16.24
N ILE A 283 -10.66 11.59 -16.92
CA ILE A 283 -11.65 12.67 -16.74
C ILE A 283 -12.34 12.59 -15.38
N ARG A 284 -12.38 11.41 -14.74
CA ARG A 284 -13.08 11.19 -13.48
C ARG A 284 -12.20 11.26 -12.23
N LEU A 285 -10.88 11.40 -12.36
CA LEU A 285 -9.94 11.34 -11.23
C LEU A 285 -10.26 12.33 -10.11
N SER A 286 -10.79 13.51 -10.44
CA SER A 286 -11.21 14.51 -9.45
C SER A 286 -12.34 14.04 -8.53
N LYS A 287 -13.17 13.07 -8.95
CA LYS A 287 -14.27 12.52 -8.15
C LYS A 287 -13.88 11.29 -7.32
N ILE A 288 -12.61 10.91 -7.38
CA ILE A 288 -12.11 9.68 -6.77
C ILE A 288 -11.34 10.02 -5.51
N ASN A 289 -11.43 9.18 -4.48
CA ASN A 289 -10.71 9.41 -3.24
C ASN A 289 -9.19 9.30 -3.44
N SER A 290 -8.43 10.05 -2.63
CA SER A 290 -6.97 10.10 -2.75
C SER A 290 -6.34 8.71 -2.61
N ARG A 291 -6.94 7.87 -1.77
CA ARG A 291 -6.49 6.51 -1.51
C ARG A 291 -6.46 5.64 -2.77
N LYS A 292 -7.49 5.72 -3.62
CA LYS A 292 -7.56 5.03 -4.91
C LYS A 292 -6.53 5.58 -5.91
N LEU A 293 -6.33 6.90 -5.93
CA LEU A 293 -5.29 7.54 -6.75
C LEU A 293 -3.88 7.08 -6.35
N HIS A 294 -3.62 6.92 -5.04
CA HIS A 294 -2.37 6.34 -4.56
C HIS A 294 -2.17 4.90 -5.04
N LEU A 295 -3.22 4.07 -4.98
CA LEU A 295 -3.21 2.70 -5.49
C LEU A 295 -2.89 2.66 -7.00
N LEU A 296 -3.56 3.51 -7.77
CA LEU A 296 -3.33 3.68 -9.20
C LEU A 296 -1.88 4.05 -9.49
N ASN A 297 -1.33 5.03 -8.76
CA ASN A 297 0.04 5.48 -8.97
C ASN A 297 1.07 4.39 -8.65
N ILE A 298 0.83 3.57 -7.61
CA ILE A 298 1.68 2.42 -7.31
C ILE A 298 1.64 1.42 -8.47
N ILE A 299 0.46 1.04 -8.93
CA ILE A 299 0.28 0.04 -10.00
C ILE A 299 0.91 0.55 -11.31
N CYS A 300 0.65 1.79 -11.70
CA CYS A 300 1.26 2.40 -12.87
C CYS A 300 2.79 2.34 -12.78
N ARG A 301 3.39 2.79 -11.67
CA ARG A 301 4.86 2.84 -11.53
C ARG A 301 5.51 1.47 -11.38
N ARG A 302 4.87 0.53 -10.67
CA ARG A 302 5.49 -0.74 -10.29
C ARG A 302 5.15 -1.90 -11.22
N VAL A 303 4.06 -1.81 -11.97
CA VAL A 303 3.57 -2.88 -12.86
C VAL A 303 3.61 -2.42 -14.30
N MET A 304 2.86 -1.37 -14.66
CA MET A 304 2.72 -0.98 -16.07
C MET A 304 3.99 -0.33 -16.62
N LEU A 305 4.60 0.58 -15.86
CA LEU A 305 5.80 1.34 -16.20
C LEU A 305 7.06 0.78 -15.52
N SER A 306 7.06 -0.51 -15.17
CA SER A 306 8.13 -1.17 -14.42
C SER A 306 9.51 -1.12 -15.09
N GLU A 307 9.54 -0.93 -16.41
CA GLU A 307 10.77 -0.87 -17.22
C GLU A 307 11.37 0.53 -17.28
N LEU A 308 10.58 1.57 -16.96
CA LEU A 308 11.03 2.96 -16.97
C LEU A 308 11.67 3.33 -15.63
N LYS A 309 12.77 4.08 -15.70
CA LYS A 309 13.39 4.65 -14.49
C LYS A 309 12.48 5.73 -13.92
N ALA A 310 12.44 5.87 -12.60
CA ALA A 310 11.61 6.88 -11.95
C ALA A 310 11.90 8.31 -12.45
N ASP A 311 13.16 8.65 -12.72
CA ASP A 311 13.52 9.97 -13.28
C ASP A 311 12.93 10.19 -14.69
N GLN A 312 12.81 9.14 -15.50
CA GLN A 312 12.17 9.22 -16.83
C GLN A 312 10.68 9.47 -16.69
N VAL A 313 10.01 8.74 -15.77
CA VAL A 313 8.58 8.89 -15.49
C VAL A 313 8.26 10.28 -14.89
N ASN A 314 9.14 10.79 -14.02
CA ASN A 314 8.97 12.09 -13.37
C ASN A 314 9.27 13.25 -14.32
N SER A 315 10.06 13.04 -15.37
CA SER A 315 10.36 14.09 -16.34
C SER A 315 9.13 14.39 -17.21
N GLU A 316 8.78 15.67 -17.33
CA GLU A 316 7.74 16.15 -18.24
C GLU A 316 8.18 16.12 -19.71
N VAL A 317 9.45 15.81 -19.97
CA VAL A 317 10.05 15.84 -21.30
C VAL A 317 9.50 14.68 -22.13
N GLN A 318 8.90 15.03 -23.27
CA GLN A 318 8.25 14.14 -24.23
C GLN A 318 9.21 13.18 -24.95
N ASN A 319 10.51 13.22 -24.66
CA ASN A 319 11.53 12.40 -25.30
C ASN A 319 11.66 11.03 -24.61
N LEU A 320 10.55 10.34 -24.40
CA LEU A 320 10.64 8.90 -24.27
C LEU A 320 10.95 8.37 -25.67
N GLU A 321 12.15 7.81 -25.86
CA GLU A 321 12.45 6.93 -27.00
C GLU A 321 11.59 5.67 -26.87
N VAL A 322 10.28 5.82 -27.10
CA VAL A 322 9.35 4.72 -27.12
C VAL A 322 9.49 4.05 -28.48
N SER A 323 9.79 2.75 -28.51
CA SER A 323 9.80 1.97 -29.74
C SER A 323 8.45 2.13 -30.47
N HIS A 324 8.47 2.46 -31.76
CA HIS A 324 7.26 2.54 -32.58
C HIS A 324 6.59 1.16 -32.67
N GLY A 325 5.50 0.95 -31.90
CA GLY A 325 4.73 -0.28 -31.85
C GLY A 325 3.58 -0.19 -30.83
N ALA A 326 2.67 -1.17 -30.82
CA ALA A 326 1.48 -1.20 -29.95
C ALA A 326 1.84 -1.16 -28.44
N GLU A 327 2.94 -1.79 -28.04
CA GLU A 327 3.45 -1.72 -26.66
C GLU A 327 3.87 -0.30 -26.28
N GLY A 328 4.41 0.45 -27.24
CA GLY A 328 4.79 1.84 -27.05
C GLY A 328 3.60 2.76 -26.81
N GLU A 329 2.54 2.60 -27.61
CA GLU A 329 1.28 3.32 -27.44
C GLU A 329 0.61 3.00 -26.10
N GLN A 330 0.70 1.75 -25.65
CA GLN A 330 0.21 1.37 -24.32
C GLN A 330 1.00 2.09 -23.20
N VAL A 331 2.33 2.10 -23.27
CA VAL A 331 3.19 2.80 -22.29
C VAL A 331 2.87 4.29 -22.23
N THR A 332 2.63 4.95 -23.37
CA THR A 332 2.28 6.38 -23.39
C THR A 332 0.93 6.64 -22.73
N MET A 333 -0.07 5.81 -22.97
CA MET A 333 -1.39 5.92 -22.34
C MET A 333 -1.34 5.78 -20.82
N TRP A 334 -0.63 4.77 -20.30
CA TRP A 334 -0.47 4.58 -18.85
C TRP A 334 0.37 5.68 -18.21
N THR A 335 1.36 6.22 -18.94
CA THR A 335 2.15 7.37 -18.50
C THR A 335 1.27 8.62 -18.38
N GLU A 336 0.37 8.86 -19.34
CA GLU A 336 -0.55 10.00 -19.28
C GLU A 336 -1.58 9.85 -18.14
N LEU A 337 -2.12 8.65 -17.92
CA LEU A 337 -3.02 8.39 -16.80
C LEU A 337 -2.31 8.64 -15.45
N LEU A 338 -1.06 8.18 -15.30
CA LEU A 338 -0.25 8.44 -14.11
C LEU A 338 -0.02 9.95 -13.92
N ARG A 339 0.32 10.69 -14.97
CA ARG A 339 0.51 12.15 -14.92
C ARG A 339 -0.76 12.87 -14.50
N CYS A 340 -1.92 12.46 -15.03
CA CYS A 340 -3.22 13.03 -14.64
C CYS A 340 -3.52 12.79 -13.15
N SER A 341 -3.26 11.57 -12.65
CA SER A 341 -3.47 11.20 -11.25
C SER A 341 -2.51 11.92 -10.30
N GLU A 342 -1.23 12.06 -10.66
CA GLU A 342 -0.27 12.81 -9.86
C GLU A 342 -0.54 14.31 -9.86
N ARG A 343 -1.02 14.87 -10.98
CA ARG A 343 -1.49 16.26 -11.03
C ARG A 343 -2.67 16.48 -10.09
N GLU A 344 -3.68 15.62 -10.13
CA GLU A 344 -4.84 15.67 -9.24
C GLU A 344 -4.44 15.65 -7.75
N LEU A 345 -3.55 14.71 -7.35
CA LEU A 345 -3.03 14.67 -5.98
C LEU A 345 -2.24 15.92 -5.60
N ARG A 346 -1.52 16.52 -6.56
CA ARG A 346 -0.79 17.77 -6.35
C ARG A 346 -1.74 18.94 -6.16
N GLU A 347 -2.79 19.06 -6.98
CA GLU A 347 -3.80 20.11 -6.81
C GLU A 347 -4.51 20.00 -5.46
N ARG A 348 -4.83 18.79 -5.00
CA ARG A 348 -5.37 18.57 -3.64
C ARG A 348 -4.43 19.04 -2.54
N LEU A 349 -3.14 18.71 -2.65
CA LEU A 349 -2.13 19.13 -1.70
C LEU A 349 -1.98 20.66 -1.68
N VAL A 350 -1.90 21.30 -2.84
CA VAL A 350 -1.77 22.76 -2.98
C VAL A 350 -3.02 23.47 -2.44
N GLY A 351 -4.20 23.00 -2.82
CA GLY A 351 -5.47 23.58 -2.38
C GLY A 351 -5.66 23.44 -0.87
N PHE A 352 -5.29 22.29 -0.30
CA PHE A 352 -5.27 22.11 1.15
C PHE A 352 -4.29 23.06 1.83
N GLY A 353 -3.10 23.26 1.25
CA GLY A 353 -2.11 24.21 1.76
C GLY A 353 -2.59 25.65 1.80
N PHE A 354 -3.20 26.13 0.71
CA PHE A 354 -3.79 27.46 0.68
C PHE A 354 -4.95 27.61 1.65
N SER A 355 -5.84 26.63 1.73
CA SER A 355 -6.97 26.67 2.67
C SER A 355 -6.51 26.67 4.12
N ALA A 356 -5.56 25.81 4.48
CA ALA A 356 -4.98 25.77 5.81
C ALA A 356 -4.33 27.11 6.19
N PHE A 357 -3.60 27.75 5.26
CA PHE A 357 -3.02 29.08 5.50
C PHE A 357 -4.08 30.15 5.75
N LEU A 358 -5.13 30.20 4.91
CA LEU A 358 -6.21 31.16 5.05
C LEU A 358 -6.96 30.98 6.39
N SER A 359 -7.20 29.74 6.80
CA SER A 359 -7.84 29.41 8.08
C SER A 359 -6.96 29.75 9.28
N LEU A 360 -5.64 29.51 9.23
CA LEU A 360 -4.74 29.93 10.32
C LEU A 360 -4.74 31.45 10.53
N LYS A 361 -4.87 32.22 9.44
CA LYS A 361 -4.88 33.68 9.50
C LYS A 361 -6.18 34.23 10.10
N SER A 362 -7.33 33.59 9.86
CA SER A 362 -8.60 34.02 10.44
C SER A 362 -8.67 33.82 11.96
N HIS A 363 -7.91 32.87 12.52
CA HIS A 363 -7.95 32.51 13.95
C HIS A 363 -6.92 33.23 14.85
N SER A 364 -6.09 34.13 14.32
CA SER A 364 -5.25 35.13 15.05
C SER A 364 -4.31 34.64 16.19
N THR A 365 -4.20 33.34 16.46
CA THR A 365 -3.32 32.79 17.50
C THR A 365 -2.29 31.84 16.88
N ILE A 366 -1.17 32.41 16.41
CA ILE A 366 -0.03 31.63 15.93
C ILE A 366 0.61 30.95 17.15
N THR A 367 0.26 29.70 17.40
CA THR A 367 1.08 28.83 18.25
C THR A 367 2.17 28.22 17.38
N ALA A 368 3.40 28.23 17.90
CA ALA A 368 4.58 27.71 17.21
C ALA A 368 4.36 26.27 16.72
N SER A 369 5.05 25.89 15.62
CA SER A 369 4.94 24.55 15.03
C SER A 369 5.17 23.46 16.07
N GLN A 370 4.10 22.77 16.47
CA GLN A 370 4.21 21.66 17.42
C GLN A 370 4.75 20.41 16.70
N PRO A 371 5.67 19.64 17.31
CA PRO A 371 6.16 18.39 16.74
C PRO A 371 5.00 17.41 16.47
N GLY A 372 4.95 16.85 15.25
CA GLY A 372 3.92 15.89 14.84
C GLY A 372 2.76 16.52 14.05
N TYR A 373 2.57 17.83 14.16
CA TYR A 373 1.53 18.57 13.45
C TYR A 373 2.02 19.19 12.14
N TRP A 374 1.09 19.30 11.21
CA TRP A 374 1.33 19.78 9.86
C TRP A 374 1.00 21.27 9.72
N TYR A 375 1.88 22.01 9.04
CA TYR A 375 1.68 23.42 8.70
C TYR A 375 2.06 23.65 7.23
N PRO A 376 1.34 24.53 6.50
CA PRO A 376 1.68 24.86 5.13
C PRO A 376 3.03 25.59 5.07
N VAL A 377 3.95 25.07 4.26
CA VAL A 377 5.29 25.65 4.03
C VAL A 377 5.53 25.69 2.52
N GLY A 378 6.26 26.69 2.05
CA GLY A 378 6.57 26.85 0.62
C GLY A 378 5.44 27.49 -0.18
N LEU A 379 4.61 28.34 0.44
CA LEU A 379 3.46 28.98 -0.21
C LEU A 379 3.84 29.69 -1.51
N ALA A 380 4.95 30.42 -1.54
CA ALA A 380 5.47 31.03 -2.74
C ALA A 380 5.73 30.01 -3.86
N GLN A 381 6.34 28.85 -3.56
CA GLN A 381 6.56 27.78 -4.55
C GLN A 381 5.24 27.15 -5.01
N LEU A 382 4.27 26.97 -4.11
CA LEU A 382 2.94 26.50 -4.45
C LEU A 382 2.21 27.48 -5.39
N GLU A 383 2.31 28.78 -5.15
CA GLU A 383 1.76 29.83 -6.03
C GLU A 383 2.45 29.84 -7.40
N HIS A 384 3.78 29.72 -7.44
CA HIS A 384 4.53 29.60 -8.71
C HIS A 384 4.10 28.36 -9.49
N TRP A 385 3.85 27.23 -8.81
CA TRP A 385 3.35 26.03 -9.46
C TRP A 385 1.96 26.24 -10.10
N VAL A 386 1.05 26.94 -9.43
CA VAL A 386 -0.26 27.31 -9.98
C VAL A 386 -0.11 28.24 -11.19
N ALA A 387 0.82 29.20 -11.12
CA ALA A 387 1.10 30.11 -12.24
C ALA A 387 1.64 29.38 -13.48
N LEU A 388 2.58 28.45 -13.30
CA LEU A 388 3.12 27.62 -14.39
C LEU A 388 2.08 26.68 -15.02
N ASN A 389 1.04 26.31 -14.25
CA ASN A 389 0.01 25.37 -14.69
C ASN A 389 -1.36 26.05 -14.89
N HIS A 390 -1.40 27.37 -15.10
CA HIS A 390 -2.63 28.18 -15.08
C HIS A 390 -3.75 27.64 -15.98
N GLU A 391 -3.43 27.15 -17.17
CA GLU A 391 -4.42 26.62 -18.13
C GLU A 391 -4.99 25.24 -17.73
N ARG A 392 -4.31 24.51 -16.84
CA ARG A 392 -4.61 23.11 -16.51
C ARG A 392 -5.23 22.92 -15.12
N VAL A 393 -4.92 23.82 -14.19
CA VAL A 393 -5.45 23.77 -12.82
C VAL A 393 -6.91 24.19 -12.75
N GLN A 394 -7.66 23.61 -11.81
CA GLN A 394 -9.06 23.97 -11.59
C GLN A 394 -9.23 25.42 -11.12
N ASP A 395 -10.32 26.06 -11.55
CA ASP A 395 -10.57 27.49 -11.29
C ASP A 395 -10.64 27.81 -9.79
N GLN A 396 -11.16 26.90 -8.98
CA GLN A 396 -11.18 27.07 -7.52
C GLN A 396 -9.77 27.23 -6.92
N LEU A 397 -8.78 26.50 -7.46
CA LEU A 397 -7.39 26.63 -7.00
C LEU A 397 -6.81 27.99 -7.35
N LYS A 398 -7.17 28.53 -8.53
CA LYS A 398 -6.78 29.87 -8.96
C LYS A 398 -7.35 30.94 -8.03
N VAL A 399 -8.62 30.79 -7.62
CA VAL A 399 -9.26 31.69 -6.64
C VAL A 399 -8.52 31.65 -5.31
N LEU A 400 -8.21 30.46 -4.79
CA LEU A 400 -7.44 30.31 -3.54
C LEU A 400 -6.06 30.95 -3.63
N SER A 401 -5.31 30.68 -4.70
CA SER A 401 -4.00 31.30 -4.95
C SER A 401 -4.09 32.84 -4.98
N SER A 402 -5.12 33.40 -5.63
CA SER A 402 -5.32 34.86 -5.65
C SER A 402 -5.67 35.45 -4.27
N GLU A 403 -6.31 34.68 -3.39
CA GLU A 403 -6.63 35.07 -2.02
C GLU A 403 -5.36 35.05 -1.15
N VAL A 404 -4.55 34.01 -1.27
CA VAL A 404 -3.24 33.89 -0.60
C VAL A 404 -2.32 35.04 -1.00
N GLY A 405 -2.13 35.28 -2.30
CA GLY A 405 -1.25 36.36 -2.78
C GLY A 405 -1.69 37.77 -2.37
N ARG A 406 -3.01 38.01 -2.19
CA ARG A 406 -3.51 39.28 -1.60
C ARG A 406 -3.13 39.43 -0.13
N HIS A 407 -3.09 38.32 0.60
CA HIS A 407 -2.75 38.29 2.01
C HIS A 407 -1.24 38.31 2.27
N GLU A 408 -0.44 37.76 1.38
CA GLU A 408 1.02 37.83 1.40
C GLU A 408 1.54 39.24 1.09
N LYS A 409 1.00 39.92 0.06
CA LYS A 409 1.38 41.32 -0.27
C LYS A 409 1.06 42.34 0.82
N ARG A 410 0.15 42.02 1.76
CA ARG A 410 -0.18 42.87 2.92
C ARG A 410 0.77 42.66 4.11
N LEU A 411 1.60 41.62 4.07
CA LEU A 411 2.65 41.35 5.04
C LEU A 411 3.95 41.89 4.43
N GLU A 412 4.28 43.16 4.68
CA GLU A 412 5.57 43.79 4.30
C GLU A 412 6.81 43.16 5.00
N TYR A 413 6.75 41.89 5.42
CA TYR A 413 7.81 41.22 6.20
C TYR A 413 8.02 39.72 5.91
N SER A 414 7.50 39.15 4.82
CA SER A 414 7.77 37.73 4.49
C SER A 414 8.29 37.53 3.08
N GLU A 415 9.58 37.17 2.97
CA GLU A 415 10.20 36.38 1.88
C GLU A 415 9.77 36.70 0.43
N HIS A 416 9.37 37.94 0.12
CA HIS A 416 9.18 38.34 -1.26
C HIS A 416 10.58 38.48 -1.87
N GLU A 417 10.84 37.66 -2.90
CA GLU A 417 12.00 37.72 -3.77
C GLU A 417 13.32 37.10 -3.28
N VAL A 418 13.36 36.33 -2.19
CA VAL A 418 14.55 35.48 -1.95
C VAL A 418 14.42 34.25 -2.84
N ALA A 419 14.93 34.36 -4.07
CA ALA A 419 15.15 33.20 -4.92
C ALA A 419 15.87 32.13 -4.08
N GLU A 420 15.33 30.91 -4.06
CA GLU A 420 15.88 29.84 -3.21
C GLU A 420 17.37 29.70 -3.47
N GLU A 421 18.17 29.54 -2.41
CA GLU A 421 19.62 29.46 -2.56
C GLU A 421 20.09 28.02 -2.67
N CYS A 422 21.10 27.81 -3.52
CA CYS A 422 21.76 26.52 -3.62
C CYS A 422 22.55 26.22 -2.33
N SER A 423 22.30 25.07 -1.71
CA SER A 423 23.03 24.65 -0.50
C SER A 423 24.53 24.40 -0.72
N TYR A 424 25.01 24.38 -1.97
CA TYR A 424 26.41 24.14 -2.32
C TYR A 424 27.18 25.40 -2.73
N CYS A 425 26.54 26.32 -3.47
CA CYS A 425 27.20 27.51 -4.00
C CYS A 425 26.50 28.83 -3.69
N SER A 426 25.41 28.81 -2.90
CA SER A 426 24.58 29.98 -2.55
C SER A 426 23.99 30.74 -3.75
N ALA A 427 24.16 30.26 -4.98
CA ALA A 427 23.54 30.87 -6.16
C ALA A 427 22.02 30.66 -6.15
N SER A 428 21.29 31.61 -6.74
CA SER A 428 19.83 31.55 -6.88
C SER A 428 19.39 30.31 -7.67
N VAL A 429 18.28 29.73 -7.25
CA VAL A 429 17.61 28.56 -7.83
C VAL A 429 16.20 28.98 -8.27
N PRO A 430 15.97 29.24 -9.56
CA PRO A 430 14.63 29.55 -10.05
C PRO A 430 13.67 28.36 -9.89
N PHE A 431 12.38 28.67 -9.80
CA PHE A 431 11.32 27.67 -9.78
C PHE A 431 10.90 27.31 -11.22
N GLU A 432 11.52 26.26 -11.78
CA GLU A 432 11.21 25.78 -13.13
C GLU A 432 10.41 24.46 -13.12
N SER A 433 10.62 23.63 -12.09
CA SER A 433 9.97 22.34 -11.93
C SER A 433 9.67 22.09 -10.45
N PRO A 434 8.54 21.43 -10.10
CA PRO A 434 8.24 21.06 -8.73
C PRO A 434 9.09 19.89 -8.20
N GLU A 435 9.83 19.18 -9.06
CA GLU A 435 10.60 17.98 -8.69
C GLU A 435 12.08 18.29 -8.45
N VAL A 436 12.65 19.18 -9.26
CA VAL A 436 14.09 19.48 -9.29
C VAL A 436 14.31 20.96 -9.56
N GLY A 437 15.25 21.59 -8.85
CA GLY A 437 15.77 22.92 -9.17
C GLY A 437 17.21 22.84 -9.68
N PHE A 438 17.58 23.76 -10.57
CA PHE A 438 18.96 23.95 -11.02
C PHE A 438 19.44 25.33 -10.59
N CYS A 439 20.58 25.40 -9.90
CA CYS A 439 21.14 26.71 -9.54
C CYS A 439 21.78 27.38 -10.76
N ARG A 440 21.79 28.71 -10.79
CA ARG A 440 22.46 29.49 -11.87
C ARG A 440 23.99 29.37 -11.88
N GLY A 441 24.58 28.73 -10.87
CA GLY A 441 26.03 28.66 -10.68
C GLY A 441 26.58 29.96 -10.09
N ALA A 442 27.74 29.90 -9.45
CA ALA A 442 28.45 31.11 -9.06
C ALA A 442 29.08 31.73 -10.32
N GLU A 443 28.93 33.05 -10.51
CA GLU A 443 29.68 33.76 -11.55
C GLU A 443 31.18 33.64 -11.21
N SER A 444 31.95 33.04 -12.12
CA SER A 444 33.40 32.99 -12.02
C SER A 444 33.99 33.75 -13.21
N ASP A 445 35.15 34.39 -13.02
CA ASP A 445 35.82 35.21 -14.04
C ASP A 445 36.15 34.47 -15.36
N SER A 446 35.95 33.14 -15.42
CA SER A 446 36.18 32.29 -16.59
C SER A 446 34.91 31.68 -17.24
N GLY A 447 33.70 32.09 -16.82
CA GLY A 447 32.43 31.60 -17.36
C GLY A 447 31.45 31.08 -16.30
N THR A 448 30.27 30.62 -16.75
CA THR A 448 29.19 30.07 -15.91
C THR A 448 29.70 28.89 -15.07
N GLY A 449 29.68 29.04 -13.75
CA GLY A 449 29.99 27.94 -12.82
C GLY A 449 29.08 26.73 -13.00
N GLN A 450 29.51 25.55 -12.52
CA GLN A 450 28.72 24.32 -12.61
C GLN A 450 27.34 24.50 -11.95
N SER A 451 26.27 24.15 -12.66
CA SER A 451 24.91 24.14 -12.12
C SER A 451 24.69 22.87 -11.31
N HIS A 452 24.24 23.04 -10.07
CA HIS A 452 23.89 21.94 -9.18
C HIS A 452 22.44 21.52 -9.37
N ARG A 453 22.21 20.22 -9.48
CA ARG A 453 20.87 19.60 -9.48
C ARG A 453 20.39 19.40 -8.04
N LEU A 454 19.32 20.06 -7.65
CA LEU A 454 18.79 20.08 -6.29
C LEU A 454 17.40 19.43 -6.25
N PRO A 455 17.17 18.39 -5.42
CA PRO A 455 15.84 17.81 -5.29
C PRO A 455 14.91 18.77 -4.54
N ARG A 456 13.65 18.84 -4.96
CA ARG A 456 12.61 19.59 -4.26
C ARG A 456 11.76 18.67 -3.39
N CYS A 457 11.22 19.22 -2.31
CA CYS A 457 10.32 18.51 -1.43
C CYS A 457 8.99 18.28 -2.13
N ALA A 458 8.54 17.04 -2.21
CA ALA A 458 7.26 16.64 -2.78
C ALA A 458 6.03 17.29 -2.11
N VAL A 459 6.20 17.85 -0.91
CA VAL A 459 5.12 18.48 -0.11
C VAL A 459 5.15 20.00 -0.26
N SER A 460 6.28 20.65 0.03
CA SER A 460 6.39 22.13 -0.01
C SER A 460 6.89 22.68 -1.34
N MET A 461 7.36 21.83 -2.25
CA MET A 461 8.05 22.18 -3.50
C MET A 461 9.33 23.02 -3.33
N GLN A 462 9.78 23.26 -2.11
CA GLN A 462 11.03 23.94 -1.81
C GLN A 462 12.24 23.04 -2.04
N VAL A 463 13.40 23.63 -2.33
CA VAL A 463 14.69 22.95 -2.38
C VAL A 463 14.94 22.25 -1.04
N CYS A 464 15.26 20.95 -1.12
CA CYS A 464 15.56 20.14 0.06
C CYS A 464 16.87 20.61 0.72
N PRO A 465 16.91 20.69 2.06
CA PRO A 465 18.16 20.91 2.80
C PRO A 465 19.08 19.69 2.68
N THR A 466 20.33 19.84 3.11
CA THR A 466 21.36 18.80 2.95
C THR A 466 21.07 17.53 3.75
N THR A 467 20.51 17.63 4.97
CA THR A 467 20.04 16.47 5.78
C THR A 467 19.13 16.94 6.93
N PRO A 468 18.24 16.10 7.50
CA PRO A 468 17.80 14.77 7.06
C PRO A 468 16.60 14.82 6.09
N LEU A 469 16.52 13.86 5.15
CA LEU A 469 15.47 13.80 4.13
C LEU A 469 14.73 12.47 4.16
N TRP A 470 13.43 12.55 3.86
CA TRP A 470 12.57 11.41 3.56
C TRP A 470 12.66 11.07 2.07
N PHE A 471 12.58 9.78 1.75
CA PHE A 471 12.66 9.27 0.39
C PHE A 471 11.57 8.23 0.14
N CYS A 472 10.89 8.34 -1.01
CA CYS A 472 9.93 7.35 -1.45
C CYS A 472 10.59 6.35 -2.41
N ILE A 473 10.60 5.07 -2.06
CA ILE A 473 11.15 4.00 -2.91
C ILE A 473 10.36 3.78 -4.23
N CYS A 474 9.14 4.29 -4.34
CA CYS A 474 8.25 4.06 -5.47
C CYS A 474 8.37 5.13 -6.56
N CYS A 475 8.27 6.40 -6.19
CA CYS A 475 8.37 7.51 -7.14
C CYS A 475 9.75 8.20 -7.12
N ASN A 476 10.66 7.78 -6.24
CA ASN A 476 11.97 8.37 -6.01
C ASN A 476 11.95 9.88 -5.67
N ARG A 477 10.81 10.38 -5.18
CA ARG A 477 10.67 11.76 -4.72
C ARG A 477 11.17 11.94 -3.29
N TRP A 478 11.66 13.14 -3.01
CA TRP A 478 12.21 13.54 -1.72
C TRP A 478 11.20 14.34 -0.91
N GLY A 479 11.30 14.27 0.42
CA GLY A 479 10.50 15.07 1.33
C GLY A 479 11.34 15.59 2.50
N SER A 480 11.50 16.91 2.60
CA SER A 480 12.00 17.55 3.83
C SER A 480 10.88 17.76 4.85
N ARG A 481 9.63 17.79 4.38
CA ARG A 481 8.40 17.90 5.18
C ARG A 481 7.49 16.69 4.94
N LEU A 482 6.64 16.42 5.92
CA LEU A 482 5.62 15.37 5.85
C LEU A 482 4.30 15.95 5.33
N ALA A 483 3.50 15.12 4.69
CA ALA A 483 2.18 15.51 4.19
C ALA A 483 1.13 15.45 5.31
N PRO A 484 0.04 16.24 5.22
CA PRO A 484 -1.04 16.18 6.19
C PRO A 484 -1.80 14.86 6.03
N GLU A 485 -2.24 14.27 7.15
CA GLU A 485 -2.99 13.01 7.14
C GLU A 485 -4.26 13.09 6.28
N THR A 486 -4.94 14.24 6.31
CA THR A 486 -6.16 14.51 5.54
C THR A 486 -5.97 14.26 4.05
N LEU A 487 -4.79 14.51 3.48
CA LEU A 487 -4.50 14.26 2.06
C LEU A 487 -4.77 12.81 1.65
N PHE A 488 -4.55 11.86 2.56
CA PHE A 488 -4.68 10.42 2.29
C PHE A 488 -6.13 9.91 2.41
N SER A 489 -7.02 10.68 3.03
CA SER A 489 -8.42 10.32 3.25
C SER A 489 -9.43 11.16 2.45
N MET A 490 -8.99 12.17 1.69
CA MET A 490 -9.90 13.01 0.90
C MET A 490 -10.74 12.18 -0.07
N SER A 491 -12.06 12.37 -0.02
CA SER A 491 -13.05 11.62 -0.81
C SER A 491 -13.08 12.01 -2.28
N GLU A 492 -12.91 13.30 -2.58
CA GLU A 492 -12.89 13.88 -3.91
C GLU A 492 -12.10 15.19 -3.87
N TYR A 493 -11.88 15.81 -5.03
CA TYR A 493 -11.41 17.17 -5.12
C TYR A 493 -12.45 18.06 -4.42
N PRO A 494 -12.09 18.70 -3.30
CA PRO A 494 -13.09 19.33 -2.45
C PRO A 494 -13.61 20.57 -3.15
N LEU A 495 -14.92 20.55 -3.45
CA LEU A 495 -15.67 21.68 -4.00
C LEU A 495 -15.59 22.92 -3.10
N ASP A 496 -15.29 22.73 -1.81
CA ASP A 496 -14.90 23.81 -0.91
C ASP A 496 -13.81 23.33 0.07
N PHE A 497 -12.55 23.64 -0.25
CA PHE A 497 -11.44 23.41 0.67
C PHE A 497 -11.67 24.10 2.04
N LYS A 498 -12.46 25.19 2.11
CA LYS A 498 -12.72 25.92 3.37
C LYS A 498 -13.55 25.09 4.36
N SER A 499 -14.62 24.44 3.89
CA SER A 499 -15.43 23.50 4.70
C SER A 499 -14.63 22.32 5.29
N SER A 500 -13.62 21.81 4.56
CA SER A 500 -12.74 20.73 5.06
C SER A 500 -11.83 21.17 6.22
N THR A 501 -11.75 22.48 6.46
CA THR A 501 -10.98 23.12 7.52
C THR A 501 -11.84 23.75 8.64
N GLU A 502 -13.17 23.63 8.59
CA GLU A 502 -14.05 24.17 9.64
C GLU A 502 -14.11 23.31 10.91
N SER A 503 -13.73 22.02 10.84
CA SER A 503 -13.56 21.19 12.02
C SER A 503 -12.16 21.40 12.63
N SER A 504 -12.04 22.37 13.55
CA SER A 504 -10.94 22.52 14.52
C SER A 504 -9.51 22.34 13.98
N VAL A 505 -9.03 23.28 13.15
CA VAL A 505 -7.75 23.20 12.40
C VAL A 505 -6.48 23.55 13.16
N LEU A 506 -6.47 23.63 14.49
CA LEU A 506 -5.20 23.93 15.16
C LEU A 506 -4.17 22.78 15.07
N GLU A 507 -4.62 21.56 14.76
CA GLU A 507 -3.82 20.35 14.97
C GLU A 507 -4.09 19.26 13.91
N VAL A 508 -3.59 19.45 12.68
CA VAL A 508 -3.62 18.41 11.63
C VAL A 508 -2.42 17.47 11.77
N PRO A 509 -2.58 16.16 12.00
CA PRO A 509 -1.45 15.24 12.09
C PRO A 509 -0.70 15.11 10.76
N SER A 510 0.62 14.98 10.83
CA SER A 510 1.45 14.65 9.67
C SER A 510 1.78 13.16 9.62
N LYS A 511 1.84 12.59 8.41
CA LYS A 511 2.22 11.18 8.23
C LYS A 511 3.48 11.03 7.38
N PRO A 512 4.39 10.08 7.71
CA PRO A 512 5.56 9.77 6.90
C PRO A 512 5.18 8.96 5.66
N LEU A 513 4.20 9.41 4.90
CA LEU A 513 3.70 8.78 3.68
C LEU A 513 3.98 9.68 2.48
N CYS A 514 4.29 9.08 1.34
CA CYS A 514 4.49 9.82 0.10
C CYS A 514 3.16 10.42 -0.40
N PRO A 515 3.07 11.74 -0.69
CA PRO A 515 1.81 12.35 -1.14
C PRO A 515 1.28 11.80 -2.47
N PHE A 516 2.14 11.16 -3.28
CA PHE A 516 1.78 10.64 -4.61
C PHE A 516 1.52 9.14 -4.65
N CYS A 517 2.12 8.36 -3.77
CA CYS A 517 1.97 6.90 -3.77
C CYS A 517 1.35 6.37 -2.47
N GLY A 518 1.20 7.18 -1.43
CA GLY A 518 0.66 6.73 -0.13
C GLY A 518 1.54 5.71 0.62
N LEU A 519 2.70 5.33 0.09
CA LEU A 519 3.64 4.41 0.73
C LEU A 519 4.49 5.11 1.79
N LEU A 520 4.88 4.34 2.81
CA LEU A 520 5.77 4.78 3.88
C LEU A 520 7.11 5.29 3.31
N LEU A 521 7.46 6.51 3.69
CA LEU A 521 8.74 7.12 3.38
C LEU A 521 9.84 6.52 4.26
N GLN A 522 11.01 6.32 3.67
CA GLN A 522 12.19 5.85 4.39
C GLN A 522 13.11 7.04 4.67
N ARG A 523 13.75 7.05 5.84
CA ARG A 523 14.89 7.95 6.08
C ARG A 523 16.10 7.32 5.42
N ARG A 524 16.74 8.03 4.51
CA ARG A 524 17.98 7.55 3.92
C ARG A 524 19.09 7.65 4.97
N GLN A 525 19.43 6.53 5.59
CA GLN A 525 20.69 6.42 6.33
C GLN A 525 21.83 6.20 5.32
N PRO A 526 23.03 6.73 5.58
CA PRO A 526 24.21 6.40 4.78
C PRO A 526 24.39 4.88 4.71
N ASP A 527 24.70 4.36 3.53
CA ASP A 527 24.78 2.91 3.27
C ASP A 527 25.76 2.17 4.22
N PHE A 528 26.74 2.87 4.80
CA PHE A 528 27.68 2.29 5.77
C PHE A 528 27.09 1.96 7.14
N LEU A 529 25.91 2.49 7.50
CA LEU A 529 25.20 2.15 8.75
C LEU A 529 24.26 0.93 8.59
N LEU A 530 24.03 0.47 7.35
CA LEU A 530 23.14 -0.64 7.02
C LEU A 530 23.88 -1.97 6.82
N SER A 531 25.17 -2.05 7.17
CA SER A 531 25.91 -3.31 7.18
C SER A 531 25.28 -4.27 8.20
N ALA A 532 24.63 -5.33 7.72
CA ALA A 532 24.21 -6.47 8.53
C ALA A 532 25.39 -7.37 8.94
N SER A 533 26.62 -7.02 8.57
CA SER A 533 27.82 -7.71 9.03
C SER A 533 28.39 -6.97 10.24
N PRO A 534 28.54 -7.65 11.41
CA PRO A 534 29.34 -7.09 12.50
C PRO A 534 30.78 -6.97 12.01
N VAL A 535 31.39 -5.81 12.24
CA VAL A 535 32.84 -5.59 12.09
C VAL A 535 33.58 -6.48 13.08
#